data_AF-A0A6I5ZPX2-F1
#
_entry.id   AF-A0A6I5ZPX2-F1
#
_cell.length_a   1.000
_cell.length_b   1.000
_cell.length_c   1.000
_cell.angle_alpha   90.00
_cell.angle_beta   90.00
_cell.angle_gamma   90.00
#
_symmetry.space_group_name_H-M   'P 1'
#
loop_
_entity.id
_entity.type
_entity.pdbx_description
1 polymer ?
#
loop_
_entity_poly.entity_id
_entity_poly.type
_entity_poly.pdbx_seq_one_letter_code
_entity_poly.pdbx_strand_id
1 'polypeptide(L)'
;MIPEKYLLLEARIRKEVANLERLERELARYNLFPRIQADSLGGFSLTDEASLRIIGSILHDYYTAIEKIFRIISRDIDCSVPAGEQWHKELLDQMTLEVPGLRPALLASKTARSLDELRAFRHVFRNIYGFSLDPAKIRQLLEGLPELAGDFKKDLHLFILRMRRILGLDSSSEV
;
A
#
# COMPACT_ATOMS: atom_id res chain seq x y z
N MET A 1 -18.84 -5.02 -15.16
CA MET A 1 -18.11 -6.23 -14.71
C MET A 1 -19.13 -7.23 -14.19
N ILE A 2 -19.00 -8.53 -14.47
CA ILE A 2 -19.90 -9.55 -13.89
C ILE A 2 -19.51 -9.88 -12.43
N PRO A 3 -20.46 -10.20 -11.54
CA PRO A 3 -20.20 -10.40 -10.11
C PRO A 3 -19.10 -11.41 -9.79
N GLU A 4 -19.02 -12.53 -10.53
CA GLU A 4 -18.03 -13.60 -10.30
C GLU A 4 -16.60 -13.10 -10.54
N LYS A 5 -16.41 -12.27 -11.57
CA LYS A 5 -15.10 -11.65 -11.86
C LYS A 5 -14.70 -10.69 -10.73
N TYR A 6 -15.66 -9.96 -10.19
CA TYR A 6 -15.40 -9.06 -9.06
C TYR A 6 -15.04 -9.83 -7.78
N LEU A 7 -15.72 -10.95 -7.48
CA LEU A 7 -15.39 -11.77 -6.30
C LEU A 7 -13.96 -12.34 -6.37
N LEU A 8 -13.51 -12.76 -7.56
CA LEU A 8 -12.12 -13.19 -7.77
C LEU A 8 -11.13 -12.02 -7.58
N LEU A 9 -11.48 -10.83 -8.09
CA LEU A 9 -10.70 -9.62 -7.89
C LEU A 9 -10.58 -9.28 -6.40
N GLU A 10 -11.70 -9.31 -5.67
CA GLU A 10 -11.75 -9.04 -4.24
C GLU A 10 -10.88 -10.04 -3.46
N ALA A 11 -10.90 -11.33 -3.81
CA ALA A 11 -10.03 -12.34 -3.22
C ALA A 11 -8.54 -12.06 -3.48
N ARG A 12 -8.18 -11.59 -4.69
CA ARG A 12 -6.80 -11.17 -5.01
C ARG A 12 -6.38 -9.94 -4.21
N ILE A 13 -7.26 -8.96 -4.04
CA ILE A 13 -7.01 -7.81 -3.17
C ILE A 13 -6.76 -8.26 -1.72
N ARG A 14 -7.62 -9.13 -1.18
CA ARG A 14 -7.47 -9.68 0.18
C ARG A 14 -6.12 -10.38 0.38
N LYS A 15 -5.62 -11.09 -0.64
CA LYS A 15 -4.29 -11.69 -0.60
C LYS A 15 -3.18 -10.64 -0.46
N GLU A 16 -3.25 -9.52 -1.18
CA GLU A 16 -2.26 -8.45 -1.04
C GLU A 16 -2.39 -7.70 0.28
N VAL A 17 -3.60 -7.52 0.82
CA VAL A 17 -3.80 -6.99 2.18
C VAL A 17 -3.13 -7.88 3.23
N ALA A 18 -3.25 -9.20 3.11
CA ALA A 18 -2.56 -10.13 4.01
C ALA A 18 -1.02 -10.01 3.94
N ASN A 19 -0.46 -9.61 2.79
CA ASN A 19 0.97 -9.30 2.66
C ASN A 19 1.33 -8.03 3.45
N LEU A 20 0.51 -6.98 3.40
CA LEU A 20 0.71 -5.76 4.22
C LEU A 20 0.72 -6.09 5.70
N GLU A 21 -0.25 -6.87 6.17
CA GLU A 21 -0.32 -7.29 7.57
C GLU A 21 0.86 -8.18 7.97
N ARG A 22 1.44 -8.95 7.04
CA ARG A 22 2.66 -9.72 7.30
C ARG A 22 3.85 -8.79 7.55
N LEU A 23 4.01 -7.75 6.74
CA LEU A 23 5.07 -6.74 6.92
C LEU A 23 4.88 -5.95 8.22
N GLU A 24 3.64 -5.61 8.58
CA GLU A 24 3.32 -4.97 9.87
C GLU A 24 3.69 -5.89 11.05
N ARG A 25 3.36 -7.19 10.98
CA ARG A 25 3.77 -8.17 11.99
C ARG A 25 5.28 -8.32 12.08
N GLU A 26 5.99 -8.23 10.95
CA GLU A 26 7.45 -8.27 10.92
C GLU A 26 8.07 -7.07 11.63
N LEU A 27 7.61 -5.85 11.33
CA LEU A 27 8.03 -4.64 12.06
C LEU A 27 7.65 -4.70 13.55
N ALA A 28 6.47 -5.23 13.87
CA ALA A 28 6.01 -5.38 15.25
C ALA A 28 6.90 -6.35 16.05
N ARG A 29 7.45 -7.41 15.44
CA ARG A 29 8.43 -8.31 16.10
C ARG A 29 9.70 -7.58 16.54
N TYR A 30 10.06 -6.49 15.86
CA TYR A 30 11.18 -5.63 16.22
C TYR A 30 10.75 -4.41 17.04
N ASN A 31 9.50 -4.35 17.53
CA ASN A 31 8.93 -3.20 18.24
C ASN A 31 9.01 -1.88 17.44
N LEU A 32 8.91 -1.97 16.11
CA LEU A 32 8.93 -0.83 15.19
C LEU A 32 7.54 -0.43 14.68
N PHE A 33 6.50 -1.21 15.02
CA PHE A 33 5.12 -0.96 14.62
C PHE A 33 4.15 -1.42 15.74
N PRO A 34 3.06 -0.68 16.04
CA PRO A 34 2.61 0.58 15.42
C PRO A 34 3.30 1.83 16.02
N ARG A 35 4.21 1.67 16.97
CA ARG A 35 5.05 2.75 17.49
C ARG A 35 6.48 2.22 17.58
N ILE A 36 7.45 3.09 17.32
CA ILE A 36 8.87 2.76 17.48
C ILE A 36 9.19 2.77 18.98
N GLN A 37 9.47 1.59 19.53
CA GLN A 37 9.82 1.38 20.95
C GLN A 37 11.20 0.72 21.11
N ALA A 38 11.86 0.37 20.01
CA ALA A 38 13.24 -0.11 19.99
C ALA A 38 14.20 0.97 19.46
N ASP A 39 15.44 0.90 19.91
CA ASP A 39 16.57 1.69 19.43
C ASP A 39 17.52 0.89 18.51
N SER A 40 17.25 -0.41 18.36
CA SER A 40 18.06 -1.35 17.61
C SER A 40 17.24 -2.45 16.91
N LEU A 41 17.79 -2.99 15.83
CA LEU A 41 17.24 -4.10 15.06
C LEU A 41 18.35 -5.16 14.87
N GLY A 42 18.12 -6.38 15.35
CA GLY A 42 19.08 -7.48 15.20
C GLY A 42 20.44 -7.20 15.86
N GLY A 43 20.50 -6.36 16.89
CA GLY A 43 21.73 -5.96 17.57
C GLY A 43 22.44 -4.74 16.97
N PHE A 44 21.93 -4.18 15.87
CA PHE A 44 22.44 -2.95 15.25
C PHE A 44 21.58 -1.75 15.62
N SER A 45 22.17 -0.57 15.82
CA SER A 45 21.41 0.69 15.98
C SER A 45 20.43 0.89 14.80
N LEU A 46 19.29 1.53 15.00
CA LEU A 46 18.37 1.86 13.89
C LEU A 46 18.99 2.77 12.82
N THR A 47 20.07 3.49 13.16
CA THR A 47 20.82 4.33 12.22
C THR A 47 21.95 3.57 11.51
N ASP A 48 22.18 2.31 11.86
CA ASP A 48 23.18 1.46 11.22
C ASP A 48 22.74 1.06 9.81
N GLU A 49 23.69 0.93 8.88
CA GLU A 49 23.40 0.57 7.50
C GLU A 49 22.61 -0.75 7.37
N ALA A 50 22.88 -1.75 8.21
CA ALA A 50 22.17 -3.02 8.17
C ALA A 50 20.69 -2.83 8.56
N SER A 51 20.43 -2.10 9.64
CA SER A 51 19.08 -1.75 10.08
C SER A 51 18.33 -0.95 9.03
N LEU A 52 18.97 0.07 8.45
CA LEU A 52 18.37 0.92 7.40
C LEU A 52 18.02 0.11 6.15
N ARG A 53 18.86 -0.85 5.76
CA ARG A 53 18.56 -1.75 4.62
C ARG A 53 17.35 -2.64 4.91
N ILE A 54 17.28 -3.22 6.11
CA ILE A 54 16.16 -4.08 6.50
C ILE A 54 14.86 -3.27 6.54
N ILE A 55 14.82 -2.16 7.27
CA ILE A 55 13.63 -1.31 7.37
C ILE A 55 13.25 -0.75 6.01
N GLY A 56 14.23 -0.28 5.23
CA GLY A 56 14.03 0.21 3.87
C GLY A 56 13.42 -0.84 2.95
N SER A 57 13.86 -2.10 3.02
CA SER A 57 13.25 -3.20 2.27
C SER A 57 11.80 -3.45 2.66
N ILE A 58 11.47 -3.39 3.95
CA ILE A 58 10.09 -3.57 4.41
C ILE A 58 9.19 -2.43 3.91
N LEU A 59 9.65 -1.17 3.99
CA LEU A 59 8.93 0.00 3.47
C LEU A 59 8.74 -0.08 1.93
N HIS A 60 9.77 -0.51 1.21
CA HIS A 60 9.72 -0.76 -0.23
C HIS A 60 8.66 -1.82 -0.58
N ASP A 61 8.66 -2.93 0.15
CA ASP A 61 7.72 -4.03 -0.07
C ASP A 61 6.30 -3.65 0.31
N TYR A 62 6.14 -2.80 1.32
CA TYR A 62 4.85 -2.25 1.73
C TYR A 62 4.18 -1.48 0.59
N TYR A 63 4.88 -0.53 -0.02
CA TYR A 63 4.35 0.18 -1.19
C TYR A 63 4.12 -0.77 -2.37
N THR A 64 5.02 -1.72 -2.59
CA THR A 64 4.89 -2.68 -3.69
C THR A 64 3.62 -3.54 -3.57
N ALA A 65 3.23 -3.94 -2.36
CA ALA A 65 1.97 -4.66 -2.14
C ALA A 65 0.74 -3.78 -2.40
N ILE A 66 0.77 -2.51 -1.99
CA ILE A 66 -0.29 -1.53 -2.30
C ILE A 66 -0.40 -1.29 -3.82
N GLU A 67 0.73 -1.11 -4.50
CA GLU A 67 0.78 -0.94 -5.95
C GLU A 67 0.19 -2.14 -6.70
N LYS A 68 0.38 -3.37 -6.21
CA LYS A 68 -0.27 -4.56 -6.80
C LYS A 68 -1.78 -4.48 -6.70
N ILE A 69 -2.34 -3.96 -5.59
CA ILE A 69 -3.78 -3.72 -5.46
C ILE A 69 -4.24 -2.72 -6.53
N PHE A 70 -3.50 -1.63 -6.72
CA PHE A 70 -3.82 -0.64 -7.75
C PHE A 70 -3.81 -1.24 -9.14
N ARG A 71 -2.81 -2.07 -9.46
CA ARG A 71 -2.73 -2.78 -10.74
C ARG A 71 -3.85 -3.77 -10.95
N ILE A 72 -4.32 -4.45 -9.89
CA ILE A 72 -5.48 -5.33 -9.96
C ILE A 72 -6.71 -4.53 -10.35
N ILE A 73 -6.96 -3.39 -9.67
CA ILE A 73 -8.10 -2.51 -9.93
C ILE A 73 -8.01 -1.92 -11.34
N SER A 74 -6.87 -1.33 -11.70
CA SER A 74 -6.71 -0.65 -12.99
C SER A 74 -6.81 -1.61 -14.17
N ARG A 75 -6.29 -2.84 -14.03
CA ARG A 75 -6.39 -3.87 -15.08
C ARG A 75 -7.79 -4.44 -15.20
N ASP A 76 -8.38 -4.85 -14.07
CA ASP A 76 -9.60 -5.67 -14.10
C ASP A 76 -10.88 -4.81 -14.10
N ILE A 77 -10.87 -3.63 -13.47
CA ILE A 77 -11.99 -2.67 -13.45
C ILE A 77 -11.81 -1.59 -14.50
N ASP A 78 -10.68 -0.86 -14.48
CA ASP A 78 -10.50 0.30 -15.37
C ASP A 78 -10.15 -0.10 -16.81
N CYS A 79 -9.79 -1.37 -17.03
CA CYS A 79 -9.30 -1.90 -18.31
C CYS A 79 -8.13 -1.07 -18.89
N SER A 80 -7.41 -0.34 -18.03
CA SER A 80 -6.35 0.58 -18.41
C SER A 80 -5.32 0.65 -17.30
N VAL A 81 -4.10 0.22 -17.62
CA VAL A 81 -2.93 0.34 -16.74
C VAL A 81 -2.01 1.38 -17.35
N PRO A 82 -1.62 2.43 -16.61
CA PRO A 82 -0.64 3.40 -17.06
C PRO A 82 0.67 2.75 -17.52
N ALA A 83 1.35 3.39 -18.46
CA ALA A 83 2.59 2.92 -19.07
C ALA A 83 3.60 4.07 -19.21
N GLY A 84 4.84 3.76 -19.58
CA GLY A 84 5.93 4.75 -19.67
C GLY A 84 6.66 4.95 -18.35
N GLU A 85 7.50 5.97 -18.24
CA GLU A 85 8.40 6.13 -17.07
C GLU A 85 7.67 6.57 -15.79
N GLN A 86 6.58 7.34 -15.93
CA GLN A 86 5.83 7.91 -14.80
C GLN A 86 4.63 7.05 -14.38
N TRP A 87 4.51 5.83 -14.92
CA TRP A 87 3.34 4.97 -14.74
C TRP A 87 3.00 4.72 -13.26
N HIS A 88 4.00 4.66 -12.38
CA HIS A 88 3.82 4.47 -10.94
C HIS A 88 3.04 5.63 -10.29
N LYS A 89 3.32 6.86 -10.72
CA LYS A 89 2.65 8.07 -10.24
C LYS A 89 1.26 8.18 -10.83
N GLU A 90 1.14 7.98 -12.15
CA GLU A 90 -0.14 7.98 -12.85
C GLU A 90 -1.10 6.93 -12.29
N LEU A 91 -0.57 5.76 -11.90
CA LEU A 91 -1.37 4.71 -11.29
C LEU A 91 -1.90 5.13 -9.91
N LEU A 92 -1.10 5.81 -9.09
CA LEU A 92 -1.56 6.36 -7.82
C LEU A 92 -2.63 7.43 -8.03
N ASP A 93 -2.39 8.36 -8.96
CA ASP A 93 -3.33 9.43 -9.30
C ASP A 93 -4.66 8.85 -9.80
N GLN A 94 -4.62 7.82 -10.65
CA GLN A 94 -5.80 7.11 -11.14
C GLN A 94 -6.66 6.53 -10.01
N MET A 95 -6.07 6.09 -8.89
CA MET A 95 -6.82 5.56 -7.74
C MET A 95 -7.57 6.64 -6.95
N THR A 96 -7.22 7.92 -7.15
CA THR A 96 -7.92 9.06 -6.53
C THR A 96 -9.16 9.49 -7.30
N LEU A 97 -9.29 9.05 -8.56
CA LEU A 97 -10.38 9.44 -9.44
C LEU A 97 -11.64 8.60 -9.17
N GLU A 98 -12.76 9.29 -9.03
CA GLU A 98 -14.08 8.69 -9.25
C GLU A 98 -14.32 8.57 -10.76
N VAL A 99 -14.74 7.39 -11.21
CA VAL A 99 -15.05 7.12 -12.61
C VAL A 99 -16.55 6.81 -12.69
N PRO A 100 -17.39 7.81 -13.03
CA PRO A 100 -18.84 7.65 -13.05
C PRO A 100 -19.28 6.46 -13.90
N GLY A 101 -20.16 5.63 -13.32
CA GLY A 101 -20.65 4.41 -13.97
C GLY A 101 -19.70 3.21 -13.92
N LEU A 102 -18.48 3.36 -13.40
CA LEU A 102 -17.50 2.26 -13.32
C LEU A 102 -17.06 1.95 -11.89
N ARG A 103 -16.48 2.91 -11.18
CA ARG A 103 -16.04 2.74 -9.79
C ARG A 103 -15.93 4.07 -9.03
N PRO A 104 -16.14 4.06 -7.70
CA PRO A 104 -15.77 5.21 -6.88
C PRO A 104 -14.24 5.39 -6.84
N ALA A 105 -13.80 6.54 -6.33
CA ALA A 105 -12.41 6.71 -5.93
C ALA A 105 -12.03 5.65 -4.89
N LEU A 106 -10.84 5.07 -5.05
CA LEU A 106 -10.27 4.15 -4.07
C LEU A 106 -9.70 4.92 -2.89
N LEU A 107 -8.95 6.00 -3.15
CA LEU A 107 -8.18 6.72 -2.15
C LEU A 107 -8.76 8.10 -1.85
N ALA A 108 -8.78 8.46 -0.58
CA ALA A 108 -8.90 9.85 -0.17
C ALA A 108 -7.61 10.62 -0.49
N SER A 109 -7.72 11.94 -0.71
CA SER A 109 -6.56 12.79 -1.06
C SER A 109 -5.47 12.79 0.01
N LYS A 110 -5.83 12.62 1.29
CA LYS A 110 -4.88 12.49 2.41
C LYS A 110 -4.03 11.22 2.26
N THR A 111 -4.67 10.07 2.08
CA THR A 111 -4.02 8.77 1.91
C THR A 111 -3.12 8.76 0.67
N ALA A 112 -3.59 9.33 -0.44
CA ALA A 112 -2.81 9.43 -1.67
C ALA A 112 -1.51 10.22 -1.49
N ARG A 113 -1.54 11.32 -0.72
CA ARG A 113 -0.34 12.11 -0.41
C ARG A 113 0.69 11.31 0.39
N SER A 114 0.27 10.62 1.44
CA SER A 114 1.16 9.77 2.24
C SER A 114 1.73 8.60 1.42
N LEU A 115 0.95 8.05 0.50
CA LEU A 115 1.43 7.02 -0.44
C LEU A 115 2.43 7.56 -1.46
N ASP A 116 2.28 8.81 -1.93
CA ASP A 116 3.22 9.41 -2.86
C ASP A 116 4.62 9.59 -2.22
N GLU A 117 4.68 9.92 -0.93
CA GLU A 117 5.96 9.95 -0.19
C GLU A 117 6.62 8.57 -0.14
N LEU A 118 5.84 7.52 0.11
CA LEU A 118 6.35 6.15 0.16
C LEU A 118 6.74 5.63 -1.25
N ARG A 119 6.01 6.03 -2.29
CA ARG A 119 6.35 5.79 -3.70
C ARG A 119 7.69 6.44 -4.04
N ALA A 120 7.86 7.70 -3.70
CA ALA A 120 9.09 8.44 -3.95
C ALA A 120 10.28 7.75 -3.25
N PHE A 121 10.10 7.34 -1.98
CA PHE A 121 11.10 6.55 -1.27
C PHE A 121 11.42 5.24 -1.99
N ARG A 122 10.43 4.49 -2.47
CA ARG A 122 10.67 3.26 -3.23
C ARG A 122 11.57 3.50 -4.45
N HIS A 123 11.34 4.57 -5.20
CA HIS A 123 12.19 4.91 -6.35
C HIS A 123 13.63 5.20 -5.91
N VAL A 124 13.80 5.98 -4.84
CA VAL A 124 15.11 6.30 -4.26
C VAL A 124 15.81 5.03 -3.76
N PHE A 125 15.12 4.17 -3.01
CA PHE A 125 15.66 2.94 -2.44
C PHE A 125 16.18 1.96 -3.51
N ARG A 126 15.53 1.90 -4.68
CA ARG A 126 15.98 1.04 -5.80
C ARG A 126 17.21 1.57 -6.53
N ASN A 127 17.48 2.88 -6.43
CA ASN A 127 18.54 3.55 -7.18
C ASN A 127 19.78 3.87 -6.32
N ILE A 128 19.66 3.86 -4.99
CA ILE A 128 20.78 4.08 -4.08
C ILE A 128 21.51 2.75 -3.84
N TYR A 129 22.79 2.67 -4.20
CA TYR A 129 23.69 1.65 -3.66
C TYR A 129 23.67 1.79 -2.13
N GLY A 130 23.34 0.73 -1.40
CA GLY A 130 22.84 0.72 -0.01
C GLY A 130 23.67 1.37 1.12
N PHE A 131 24.60 2.28 0.81
CA PHE A 131 25.47 3.04 1.72
C PHE A 131 25.06 4.53 1.83
N SER A 132 23.97 4.98 1.18
CA SER A 132 23.51 6.39 1.22
C SER A 132 22.04 6.54 1.63
N LEU A 133 21.50 5.58 2.39
CA LEU A 133 20.15 5.70 2.93
C LEU A 133 20.12 6.77 4.03
N ASP A 134 19.19 7.71 3.91
CA ASP A 134 18.97 8.75 4.92
C ASP A 134 18.21 8.17 6.13
N PRO A 135 18.85 8.08 7.31
CA PRO A 135 18.21 7.55 8.53
C PRO A 135 17.00 8.38 8.95
N ALA A 136 17.04 9.70 8.78
CA ALA A 136 15.94 10.58 9.15
C ALA A 136 14.72 10.34 8.25
N LYS A 137 14.94 10.16 6.94
CA LYS A 137 13.84 9.85 6.01
C LYS A 137 13.20 8.49 6.30
N ILE A 138 14.00 7.46 6.58
CA ILE A 138 13.47 6.13 6.95
C ILE A 138 12.67 6.21 8.24
N ARG A 139 13.20 6.90 9.26
CA ARG A 139 12.51 7.08 10.55
C ARG A 139 11.18 7.81 10.37
N GLN A 140 11.16 8.90 9.59
CA GLN A 140 9.92 9.63 9.28
C GLN A 140 8.87 8.73 8.62
N LEU A 141 9.25 7.94 7.60
CA LEU A 141 8.33 7.04 6.91
C LEU A 141 7.82 5.93 7.83
N LEU A 142 8.69 5.40 8.69
CA LEU A 142 8.33 4.37 9.65
C LEU A 142 7.37 4.91 10.73
N GLU A 143 7.58 6.14 11.22
CA GLU A 143 6.68 6.81 12.17
C GLU A 143 5.30 7.09 11.57
N GLY A 144 5.23 7.44 10.28
CA GLY A 144 3.97 7.70 9.57
C GLY A 144 3.24 6.45 9.06
N LEU A 145 3.93 5.30 8.99
CA LEU A 145 3.38 4.06 8.45
C LEU A 145 2.08 3.58 9.14
N PRO A 146 1.90 3.65 10.48
CA PRO A 146 0.68 3.21 11.15
C PRO A 146 -0.56 4.01 10.74
N GLU A 147 -0.42 5.33 10.61
CA GLU A 147 -1.51 6.21 10.17
C GLU A 147 -1.85 5.92 8.70
N LEU A 148 -0.83 5.84 7.84
CA LEU A 148 -1.00 5.46 6.43
C LEU A 148 -1.69 4.09 6.29
N ALA A 149 -1.28 3.09 7.07
CA ALA A 149 -1.87 1.76 7.05
C ALA A 149 -3.35 1.78 7.44
N GLY A 150 -3.70 2.53 8.49
CA GLY A 150 -5.08 2.71 8.94
C GLY A 150 -5.95 3.41 7.88
N ASP A 151 -5.46 4.53 7.35
CA ASP A 151 -6.16 5.31 6.33
C ASP A 151 -6.36 4.48 5.04
N PHE A 152 -5.31 3.78 4.57
CA PHE A 152 -5.41 2.93 3.39
C PHE A 152 -6.39 1.76 3.56
N LYS A 153 -6.35 1.05 4.70
CA LYS A 153 -7.29 -0.06 4.96
C LYS A 153 -8.73 0.43 5.04
N LYS A 154 -8.95 1.62 5.61
CA LYS A 154 -10.26 2.26 5.67
C LYS A 154 -10.77 2.63 4.26
N ASP A 155 -9.93 3.28 3.47
CA ASP A 155 -10.24 3.66 2.08
C ASP A 155 -10.58 2.43 1.23
N LEU A 156 -9.76 1.38 1.31
CA LEU A 156 -9.99 0.12 0.62
C LEU A 156 -11.28 -0.57 1.06
N HIS A 157 -11.59 -0.57 2.35
CA HIS A 157 -12.84 -1.13 2.87
C HIS A 157 -14.06 -0.39 2.32
N LEU A 158 -14.04 0.94 2.33
CA LEU A 158 -15.12 1.76 1.78
C LEU A 158 -15.28 1.57 0.28
N PHE A 159 -14.18 1.43 -0.45
CA PHE A 159 -14.17 1.11 -1.87
C PHE A 159 -14.85 -0.24 -2.15
N ILE A 160 -14.43 -1.31 -1.47
CA ILE A 160 -15.01 -2.65 -1.64
C ILE A 160 -16.50 -2.64 -1.33
N LEU A 161 -16.91 -1.99 -0.24
CA LEU A 161 -18.32 -1.88 0.16
C LEU A 161 -19.14 -1.19 -0.93
N ARG A 162 -18.67 -0.06 -1.46
CA ARG A 162 -19.38 0.67 -2.52
C ARG A 162 -19.44 -0.13 -3.83
N MET A 163 -18.36 -0.81 -4.19
CA MET A 163 -18.33 -1.67 -5.38
C MET A 163 -19.31 -2.84 -5.27
N ARG A 164 -19.43 -3.49 -4.11
CA ARG A 164 -20.42 -4.54 -3.89
C ARG A 164 -21.85 -4.03 -4.05
N ARG A 165 -22.16 -2.83 -3.55
CA ARG A 165 -23.47 -2.18 -3.78
C ARG A 165 -23.75 -1.93 -5.26
N ILE A 166 -22.77 -1.38 -5.99
CA ILE A 166 -22.90 -1.12 -7.43
C ILE A 166 -23.19 -2.41 -8.20
N LEU A 167 -22.64 -3.55 -7.76
CA LEU A 167 -22.80 -4.85 -8.40
C LEU A 167 -23.98 -5.67 -7.86
N GLY A 168 -24.77 -5.15 -6.91
CA GLY A 168 -25.88 -5.88 -6.29
C GLY A 168 -25.45 -7.08 -5.45
N LEU A 169 -24.23 -7.06 -4.91
CA LEU A 169 -23.62 -8.15 -4.12
C LEU A 169 -23.90 -8.05 -2.60
N ASP A 170 -24.87 -7.22 -2.20
CA ASP A 170 -25.16 -6.92 -0.79
C ASP A 170 -25.98 -8.00 -0.07
N SER A 171 -26.30 -9.11 -0.74
CA SER A 171 -27.07 -10.21 -0.17
C SER A 171 -26.50 -11.56 -0.59
N SER A 172 -25.53 -12.09 0.17
CA SER A 172 -25.22 -13.54 0.32
C SER A 172 -24.00 -13.71 1.24
N SER A 173 -24.16 -13.52 2.55
CA SER A 173 -23.23 -14.03 3.56
C SER A 173 -23.98 -14.18 4.89
N GLU A 174 -24.97 -15.08 4.91
CA GLU A 174 -25.47 -15.76 6.11
C GLU A 174 -26.31 -16.97 5.64
N VAL A 175 -25.62 -18.07 5.37
CA VAL A 175 -26.09 -19.46 5.58
C VAL A 175 -24.90 -20.24 6.10
#